data_AF-A0A2U1WM49-F1
#
_entry.id   AF-A0A2U1WM49-F1
#
_cell.length_a   1.000
_cell.length_b   1.000
_cell.length_c   1.000
_cell.angle_alpha   90.00
_cell.angle_beta   90.00
_cell.angle_gamma   90.00
#
_symmetry.space_group_name_H-M   'P 1'
#
loop_
_entity.id
_entity.type
_entity.pdbx_description
1 polymer ?
#
loop_
_entity_poly.entity_id
_entity_poly.type
_entity_poly.pdbx_seq_one_letter_code
_entity_poly.pdbx_strand_id
1 'polypeptide(L)'
;MVLAPLVLLHLGVILYAVRGGLSAAEILGRTKGSVLWGGLYGLFVLATAAHGSIGLRAILREWTRRPHLADTAALLFAATALVLGFRAVLVLT
;
A
#
# COMPACT_ATOMS: atom_id res chain seq x y z
N MET A 1 -3.94 -14.66 -2.82
CA MET A 1 -5.38 -14.37 -2.58
C MET A 1 -5.65 -13.38 -1.44
N VAL A 2 -4.68 -13.08 -0.56
CA VAL A 2 -4.89 -12.14 0.57
C VAL A 2 -5.27 -10.71 0.16
N LEU A 3 -4.83 -10.23 -1.01
CA LEU A 3 -5.09 -8.86 -1.44
C LEU A 3 -6.56 -8.56 -1.70
N ALA A 4 -7.32 -9.50 -2.26
CA ALA A 4 -8.72 -9.26 -2.60
C ALA A 4 -9.56 -8.80 -1.39
N PRO A 5 -9.61 -9.53 -0.26
CA PRO A 5 -10.37 -9.08 0.91
C PRO A 5 -9.78 -7.80 1.52
N LEU A 6 -8.46 -7.63 1.54
CA LEU A 6 -7.85 -6.42 2.10
C LEU A 6 -8.19 -5.16 1.29
N VAL A 7 -8.17 -5.26 -0.04
CA VAL A 7 -8.56 -4.17 -0.95
C VAL A 7 -10.02 -3.81 -0.73
N LEU A 8 -10.91 -4.80 -0.68
CA LEU A 8 -12.34 -4.57 -0.44
C LEU A 8 -12.60 -3.88 0.91
N LEU A 9 -11.95 -4.35 1.97
CA LEU A 9 -12.05 -3.74 3.28
C LEU A 9 -11.52 -2.30 3.27
N HIS A 10 -10.34 -2.07 2.69
CA HIS A 10 -9.72 -0.76 2.59
C HIS A 10 -10.62 0.25 1.86
N LEU A 11 -11.14 -0.13 0.70
CA LEU A 11 -12.09 0.68 -0.07
C LEU A 11 -13.38 0.94 0.71
N GLY A 12 -13.96 -0.09 1.33
CA GLY A 12 -15.17 0.06 2.15
C GLY A 12 -14.98 1.06 3.30
N VAL A 13 -13.84 0.99 3.99
CA VAL A 13 -13.48 1.93 5.06
C VAL A 13 -13.31 3.33 4.51
N ILE A 14 -12.61 3.52 3.38
CA ILE A 14 -12.47 4.85 2.76
C ILE A 14 -13.85 5.43 2.44
N LEU A 15 -14.71 4.69 1.75
CA LEU A 15 -16.04 5.16 1.33
C LEU A 15 -16.94 5.54 2.52
N TYR A 16 -16.77 4.86 3.66
CA TYR A 16 -17.44 5.21 4.90
C TYR A 16 -16.80 6.45 5.57
N ALA A 17 -15.49 6.46 5.71
CA ALA A 17 -14.72 7.43 6.48
C ALA A 17 -14.65 8.82 5.84
N VAL A 18 -14.66 8.92 4.51
CA VAL A 18 -14.59 10.20 3.76
C VAL A 18 -15.74 11.16 4.11
N ARG A 19 -16.86 10.64 4.65
CA ARG A 19 -18.01 11.45 5.06
C ARG A 19 -17.69 12.38 6.24
N GLY A 20 -16.68 12.04 7.05
CA GLY A 20 -16.28 12.78 8.25
C GLY A 20 -14.95 13.52 8.11
N GLY A 21 -14.52 13.85 6.89
CA GLY A 21 -13.26 14.57 6.62
C GLY A 21 -12.05 13.67 6.39
N LEU A 22 -11.00 14.25 5.79
CA LEU A 22 -9.79 13.57 5.31
C LEU A 22 -8.48 14.20 5.79
N SER A 23 -8.55 15.11 6.77
CA SER A 23 -7.33 15.68 7.34
C SER A 23 -6.52 14.62 8.09
N ALA A 24 -5.20 14.83 8.19
CA ALA A 24 -4.33 13.93 8.94
C ALA A 24 -4.79 13.77 10.41
N ALA A 25 -5.27 14.85 11.03
CA ALA A 25 -5.77 14.83 12.40
C ALA A 25 -7.02 13.95 12.54
N GLU A 26 -7.98 14.05 11.61
CA GLU A 26 -9.19 13.22 11.63
C GLU A 26 -8.91 11.75 11.33
N ILE A 27 -7.97 11.47 10.41
CA ILE A 27 -7.55 10.10 10.11
C ILE A 27 -6.89 9.48 11.34
N LEU A 28 -5.90 10.17 11.92
CA LEU A 28 -5.19 9.68 13.12
C LEU A 28 -6.11 9.57 14.34
N GLY A 29 -7.09 10.47 14.48
CA GLY A 29 -8.10 10.38 15.53
C GLY A 29 -8.93 9.08 15.48
N ARG A 30 -9.02 8.45 14.31
CA ARG A 30 -9.75 7.18 14.09
C ARG A 30 -8.85 5.93 14.07
N THR A 31 -7.55 6.10 13.85
CA THR A 31 -6.64 4.97 13.58
C THR A 31 -5.48 4.83 14.55
N LYS A 32 -5.04 5.92 15.20
CA LYS A 32 -3.89 5.91 16.10
C LYS A 32 -4.17 5.11 17.38
N GLY A 33 -3.15 4.44 17.91
CA GLY A 33 -3.22 3.58 19.09
C GLY A 33 -3.87 2.21 18.83
N SER A 34 -4.21 1.89 17.58
CA SER A 34 -4.90 0.65 17.23
C SER A 34 -3.95 -0.37 16.61
N VAL A 35 -3.67 -1.43 17.38
CA VAL A 35 -2.91 -2.60 16.90
C VAL A 35 -3.61 -3.26 15.70
N LEU A 36 -4.94 -3.27 15.67
CA LEU A 36 -5.72 -3.80 14.56
C LEU A 36 -5.42 -3.05 13.25
N TRP A 37 -5.51 -1.71 13.27
CA TRP A 37 -5.23 -0.90 12.09
C TRP A 37 -3.76 -1.00 11.67
N GLY A 38 -2.83 -0.99 12.63
CA GLY A 38 -1.40 -1.19 12.37
C GLY A 38 -1.10 -2.51 11.68
N GLY A 39 -1.62 -3.63 12.20
CA GLY A 39 -1.44 -4.95 11.61
C GLY A 39 -2.08 -5.09 10.22
N LEU A 40 -3.30 -4.56 10.07
CA LEU A 40 -4.04 -4.64 8.80
C LEU A 40 -3.33 -3.87 7.68
N TYR A 41 -2.94 -2.62 7.95
CA TYR A 41 -2.23 -1.80 6.97
C TYR A 41 -0.78 -2.27 6.77
N GLY A 42 -0.12 -2.81 7.79
CA GLY A 42 1.19 -3.45 7.62
C GLY A 42 1.13 -4.64 6.64
N LEU A 43 0.16 -5.53 6.82
CA LEU A 43 -0.07 -6.64 5.88
C LEU A 43 -0.43 -6.14 4.48
N PHE A 44 -1.25 -5.08 4.39
CA PHE A 44 -1.62 -4.47 3.12
C PHE A 44 -0.41 -3.90 2.37
N VAL A 45 0.48 -3.18 3.05
CA VAL A 45 1.71 -2.62 2.47
C VAL A 45 2.60 -3.73 1.93
N LEU A 46 2.84 -4.79 2.69
CA LEU A 46 3.63 -5.94 2.23
C LEU A 46 3.04 -6.58 0.98
N ALA A 47 1.74 -6.88 1.02
CA ALA A 47 1.06 -7.59 -0.05
C ALA A 47 1.00 -6.74 -1.33
N THR A 48 0.67 -5.45 -1.22
CA THR A 48 0.56 -4.55 -2.38
C THR A 48 1.91 -4.19 -2.97
N ALA A 49 2.96 -4.00 -2.17
CA ALA A 49 4.32 -3.78 -2.67
C ALA A 49 4.84 -4.98 -3.47
N ALA A 50 4.63 -6.20 -2.97
CA ALA A 50 5.00 -7.42 -3.69
C ALA A 50 4.19 -7.60 -4.98
N HIS A 51 2.87 -7.52 -4.92
CA HIS A 51 2.02 -7.69 -6.10
C HIS A 51 2.26 -6.61 -7.16
N GLY A 52 2.32 -5.34 -6.74
CA GLY A 52 2.50 -4.20 -7.63
C GLY A 52 3.86 -4.22 -8.32
N SER A 53 4.95 -4.57 -7.61
CA SER A 53 6.28 -4.65 -8.22
C SER A 53 6.41 -5.80 -9.23
N ILE A 54 5.84 -6.97 -8.93
CA ILE A 54 5.82 -8.11 -9.87
C ILE A 54 5.02 -7.76 -11.14
N GLY A 55 3.85 -7.15 -10.97
CA GLY A 55 3.01 -6.71 -12.10
C GLY A 55 3.71 -5.63 -12.94
N LEU A 56 4.28 -4.62 -12.28
CA LEU A 56 5.02 -3.55 -12.95
C LEU A 56 6.20 -4.11 -13.75
N ARG A 57 6.96 -5.06 -13.18
CA ARG A 57 8.05 -5.74 -13.88
C ARG A 57 7.57 -6.42 -15.16
N ALA A 58 6.46 -7.16 -15.11
CA ALA A 58 5.91 -7.86 -16.26
C ALA A 58 5.52 -6.87 -17.36
N ILE A 59 4.75 -5.83 -17.00
CA ILE A 59 4.33 -4.77 -17.93
C ILE A 59 5.55 -4.09 -18.57
N LEU A 60 6.56 -3.70 -17.79
CA LEU A 60 7.73 -3.00 -18.32
C LEU A 60 8.57 -3.88 -19.26
N ARG A 61 8.65 -5.20 -19.00
CA ARG A 61 9.36 -6.13 -19.89
C ARG A 61 8.67 -6.27 -21.24
N GLU A 62 7.35 -6.23 -21.25
CA GLU A 62 6.54 -6.43 -22.47
C GLU A 62 6.35 -5.12 -23.25
N TRP A 63 6.16 -3.99 -22.56
CA TRP A 63 5.68 -2.75 -23.18
C TRP A 63 6.79 -1.73 -23.46
N THR A 64 8.04 -2.00 -23.04
CA THR A 64 9.16 -1.06 -23.23
C THR A 64 10.30 -1.67 -24.03
N ARG A 65 11.06 -0.81 -24.72
CA ARG A 65 12.28 -1.20 -25.45
C ARG A 65 13.48 -1.47 -24.54
N ARG A 66 13.33 -1.36 -23.21
CA ARG A 66 14.41 -1.50 -22.23
C ARG A 66 14.06 -2.53 -21.13
N PRO A 67 13.84 -3.80 -21.48
CA PRO A 67 13.42 -4.83 -20.52
C PRO A 67 14.45 -5.09 -19.41
N HIS A 68 15.72 -4.74 -19.63
CA HIS A 68 16.77 -4.82 -18.63
C HIS A 68 16.59 -3.83 -17.46
N LEU A 69 15.87 -2.72 -17.66
CA LEU A 69 15.56 -1.76 -16.59
C LEU A 69 14.35 -2.17 -15.76
N ALA A 70 13.57 -3.16 -16.22
CA ALA A 70 12.33 -3.56 -15.55
C ALA A 70 12.57 -4.11 -14.14
N ASP A 71 13.68 -4.85 -13.93
CA ASP A 71 14.03 -5.39 -12.61
C ASP A 71 14.38 -4.27 -11.63
N THR A 72 15.22 -3.32 -12.07
CA THR A 72 15.61 -2.16 -11.27
C THR A 72 14.40 -1.30 -10.94
N ALA A 73 13.52 -1.04 -11.91
CA ALA A 73 12.32 -0.24 -11.69
C ALA A 73 11.35 -0.93 -10.71
N ALA A 74 11.15 -2.24 -10.83
CA ALA A 74 10.31 -3.01 -9.92
C ALA A 74 10.87 -3.03 -8.50
N LEU A 75 12.19 -3.18 -8.34
CA LEU A 75 12.86 -3.14 -7.05
C LEU A 75 12.72 -1.76 -6.39
N LEU A 76 12.98 -0.69 -7.14
CA LEU A 76 12.83 0.68 -6.64
C LEU A 76 11.39 0.97 -6.24
N PHE A 77 10.41 0.52 -7.04
CA PHE A 77 9.00 0.63 -6.71
C PHE A 77 8.66 -0.12 -5.40
N ALA A 78 9.09 -1.38 -5.27
CA ALA A 78 8.87 -2.17 -4.07
C ALA A 78 9.49 -1.50 -2.84
N ALA A 79 10.76 -1.08 -2.93
CA ALA A 79 11.47 -0.43 -1.84
C ALA A 79 10.79 0.88 -1.42
N THR A 80 10.40 1.71 -2.39
CA THR A 80 9.70 2.98 -2.13
C THR A 80 8.34 2.73 -1.46
N ALA A 81 7.55 1.79 -1.97
CA ALA A 81 6.26 1.43 -1.41
C ALA A 81 6.38 0.89 0.02
N LEU A 82 7.37 0.04 0.29
CA LEU A 82 7.63 -0.50 1.63
C LEU A 82 8.05 0.62 2.59
N VAL A 83 9.03 1.45 2.22
CA VAL A 83 9.54 2.53 3.09
C VAL A 83 8.44 3.54 3.40
N LEU A 84 7.75 4.06 2.38
CA LEU A 84 6.71 5.07 2.60
C LEU A 84 5.48 4.47 3.29
N GLY A 85 5.08 3.26 2.90
CA GLY A 85 3.95 2.54 3.48
C GLY A 85 4.17 2.24 4.97
N PHE A 86 5.31 1.67 5.34
CA PHE A 86 5.60 1.42 6.76
C PHE A 86 5.80 2.70 7.56
N ARG A 87 6.38 3.77 6.98
CA ARG A 87 6.40 5.08 7.65
C ARG A 87 5.00 5.58 7.99
N ALA A 88 4.01 5.37 7.13
CA ALA A 88 2.63 5.73 7.42
C ALA A 88 2.03 4.84 8.53
N VAL A 89 2.29 3.54 8.51
CA VAL A 89 1.83 2.58 9.54
C VAL A 89 2.43 2.90 10.92
N LEU A 90 3.70 3.30 10.98
CA LEU A 90 4.39 3.65 12.22
C LEU A 90 3.79 4.86 12.94
N VAL A 91 3.06 5.74 12.25
CA VAL A 91 2.35 6.87 12.89
C VAL A 91 1.06 6.39 13.58
N LEU A 92 0.61 5.17 13.31
CA LEU A 92 -0.57 4.56 13.94
C LEU A 92 -0.28 3.99 15.34
N THR A 93 0.99 3.76 15.68
CA THR A 93 1.43 3.33 17.02
C THR A 93 1.71 4.53 17.90
#